data_AF-A0AA51GT39-F1
#
_entry.id   AF-A0AA51GT39-F1
#
_cell.length_a   1.000
_cell.length_b   1.000
_cell.length_c   1.000
_cell.angle_alpha   90.00
_cell.angle_beta   90.00
_cell.angle_gamma   90.00
#
_symmetry.space_group_name_H-M   'P 1'
#
loop_
_entity.id
_entity.type
_entity.pdbx_description
1 polymer ?
#
loop_
_entity_poly.entity_id
_entity_poly.type
_entity_poly.pdbx_seq_one_letter_code
_entity_poly.pdbx_strand_id
1 'polypeptide(L)'
;MEVVVIGVMQGVVTAMGIWFLQKSMTKRDKATQEREKAREDMEYNLLTAVNASISLGEATAKAVQRIPDAHCNGDMTTALEYTTTVKHELKNFLNRKAVEKVV
;
A
#
# COMPACT_ATOMS: atom_id res chain seq x y z
N MET A 1 49.31 23.45 -26.82
CA MET A 1 48.69 22.11 -26.90
C MET A 1 48.50 21.48 -25.53
N GLU A 2 49.48 21.51 -24.63
CA GLU A 2 49.40 20.85 -23.31
C GLU A 2 48.22 21.29 -22.42
N VAL A 3 47.92 22.59 -22.36
CA VAL A 3 46.80 23.11 -21.54
C VAL A 3 45.43 22.57 -21.99
N VAL A 4 45.27 22.35 -23.30
CA VAL A 4 44.04 21.78 -23.87
C VAL A 4 43.94 20.29 -23.52
N VAL A 5 45.05 19.56 -23.59
CA VAL A 5 45.10 18.13 -23.25
C VAL A 5 44.80 17.90 -21.77
N ILE A 6 45.37 18.72 -20.88
CA ILE A 6 45.12 18.64 -19.43
C ILE A 6 43.65 18.95 -19.13
N GLY A 7 43.07 19.99 -19.75
CA GLY A 7 41.65 20.34 -19.58
C GLY A 7 40.70 19.23 -20.02
N VAL A 8 40.98 18.57 -21.15
CA VAL A 8 40.18 17.43 -21.64
C VAL A 8 40.26 16.24 -20.70
N MET A 9 41.44 15.92 -20.17
CA MET A 9 41.63 14.83 -19.20
C MET A 9 40.84 15.06 -17.90
N GLN A 10 40.82 16.28 -17.36
CA GLN A 10 40.04 16.61 -16.15
C GLN A 10 38.52 16.48 -16.40
N GLY A 11 38.03 16.87 -17.57
CA GLY A 11 36.63 16.72 -17.95
C GLY A 11 36.20 15.25 -18.01
N VAL A 12 37.03 14.37 -18.57
CA VAL A 12 36.76 12.93 -18.66
C VAL A 12 36.69 12.29 -17.27
N VAL A 13 37.63 12.63 -16.37
CA VAL A 13 37.64 12.10 -14.99
C VAL A 13 36.39 12.54 -14.22
N THR A 14 36.02 13.81 -14.33
CA THR A 14 34.83 14.35 -13.64
C THR A 14 33.54 13.71 -14.18
N ALA A 15 33.40 13.60 -15.50
CA ALA A 15 32.25 12.95 -16.13
C ALA A 15 32.14 11.46 -15.74
N MET A 16 33.28 10.74 -15.70
CA MET A 16 33.33 9.35 -15.26
C MET A 16 32.93 9.20 -13.79
N GLY A 17 33.36 10.12 -12.92
CA GLY A 17 32.96 10.18 -11.51
C GLY A 17 31.46 10.40 -11.33
N ILE A 18 30.88 11.36 -12.05
CA ILE A 18 29.43 11.64 -12.02
C ILE A 18 28.64 10.43 -12.53
N TRP A 19 29.09 9.80 -13.62
CA TRP A 19 28.43 8.61 -14.17
C TRP A 19 28.40 7.43 -13.18
N PHE A 20 29.50 7.20 -12.47
CA PHE A 20 29.56 6.13 -11.46
C PHE A 20 28.62 6.42 -10.28
N LEU A 21 28.56 7.67 -9.82
CA LEU A 21 27.63 8.11 -8.77
C LEU A 21 26.18 7.94 -9.22
N GLN A 22 25.81 8.43 -10.40
CA GLN A 22 24.46 8.27 -10.97
C GLN A 22 24.09 6.79 -11.05
N LYS A 23 24.98 5.93 -11.55
CA LYS A 23 24.74 4.48 -11.64
C LYS A 23 24.50 3.84 -10.26
N SER A 24 25.22 4.28 -9.23
CA SER A 24 25.01 3.79 -7.86
C SER A 24 23.68 4.27 -7.28
N MET A 25 23.30 5.52 -7.55
CA MET A 25 22.02 6.09 -7.12
C MET A 25 20.86 5.38 -7.80
N THR A 26 20.88 5.22 -9.12
CA THR A 26 19.82 4.51 -9.86
C THR A 26 19.62 3.08 -9.36
N LYS A 27 20.68 2.38 -8.93
CA LYS A 27 20.54 1.05 -8.32
C LYS A 27 19.82 1.10 -6.97
N ARG A 28 20.15 2.09 -6.13
CA ARG A 28 19.49 2.28 -4.82
C ARG A 28 18.04 2.69 -5.01
N ASP A 29 17.76 3.59 -5.95
CA ASP A 29 16.41 4.05 -6.25
C ASP A 29 15.53 2.90 -6.75
N LYS A 30 16.05 2.04 -7.64
CA LYS A 30 15.35 0.84 -8.09
C LYS A 30 15.04 -0.12 -6.93
N ALA A 31 16.02 -0.38 -6.06
CA ALA A 31 15.81 -1.24 -4.90
C ALA A 31 14.79 -0.65 -3.91
N THR A 32 14.77 0.67 -3.74
CA THR A 32 13.76 1.37 -2.92
C THR A 32 12.38 1.26 -3.56
N GLN A 33 12.25 1.50 -4.87
CA GLN A 33 10.98 1.38 -5.60
C GLN A 33 10.43 -0.05 -5.56
N GLU A 34 11.27 -1.07 -5.68
CA GLU A 34 10.84 -2.47 -5.54
C GLU A 34 10.32 -2.77 -4.13
N ARG A 35 10.98 -2.24 -3.10
CA ARG A 35 10.53 -2.36 -1.72
C ARG A 35 9.23 -1.61 -1.46
N GLU A 36 9.06 -0.43 -2.04
CA GLU A 36 7.83 0.35 -1.94
C GLU A 36 6.67 -0.38 -2.61
N LYS A 37 6.86 -0.88 -3.84
CA LYS A 37 5.84 -1.70 -4.53
C LYS A 37 5.46 -2.95 -3.74
N ALA A 38 6.45 -3.67 -3.22
CA ALA A 38 6.18 -4.86 -2.40
C ALA A 38 5.40 -4.52 -1.12
N ARG A 39 5.62 -3.32 -0.54
CA ARG A 39 4.82 -2.82 0.59
C ARG A 39 3.41 -2.46 0.17
N GLU A 40 3.24 -1.74 -0.94
CA GLU A 40 1.91 -1.39 -1.47
C GLU A 40 1.07 -2.65 -1.77
N ASP A 41 1.67 -3.66 -2.39
CA ASP A 41 1.01 -4.95 -2.68
C ASP A 41 0.64 -5.68 -1.38
N MET A 42 1.53 -5.68 -0.38
CA MET A 42 1.26 -6.27 0.92
C MET A 42 0.11 -5.56 1.64
N GLU A 43 0.10 -4.22 1.66
CA GLU A 43 -0.97 -3.41 2.26
C GLU A 43 -2.31 -3.67 1.56
N TYR A 44 -2.33 -3.74 0.23
CA TYR A 44 -3.52 -4.09 -0.54
C TYR A 44 -4.05 -5.49 -0.21
N ASN A 45 -3.16 -6.48 -0.11
CA ASN A 45 -3.54 -7.86 0.24
C ASN A 45 -4.10 -7.95 1.66
N LEU A 46 -3.51 -7.24 2.62
CA LEU A 46 -4.01 -7.17 4.00
C LEU A 46 -5.40 -6.54 4.05
N LEU A 47 -5.60 -5.42 3.38
CA LEU A 47 -6.90 -4.75 3.29
C LEU A 47 -7.98 -5.67 2.69
N THR A 48 -7.63 -6.38 1.62
CA THR A 48 -8.50 -7.34 0.95
C THR A 48 -8.86 -8.50 1.88
N ALA A 49 -7.88 -9.06 2.59
CA ALA A 49 -8.09 -10.12 3.56
C ALA A 49 -9.01 -9.67 4.71
N VAL A 50 -8.80 -8.48 5.27
CA VAL A 50 -9.65 -7.92 6.33
C VAL A 50 -11.10 -7.75 5.83
N ASN A 51 -11.30 -7.21 4.64
CA ASN A 51 -12.64 -7.04 4.06
C ASN A 51 -13.35 -8.39 3.81
N ALA A 52 -12.59 -9.42 3.41
CA ALA A 52 -13.11 -10.78 3.27
C ALA A 52 -13.51 -11.37 4.64
N SER A 53 -12.67 -11.21 5.67
CA SER A 53 -12.98 -11.65 7.03
C SER A 53 -14.20 -10.94 7.63
N ILE A 54 -14.35 -9.63 7.39
CA ILE A 54 -15.54 -8.87 7.79
C ILE A 54 -16.79 -9.44 7.11
N SER A 55 -16.73 -9.64 5.78
CA SER A 55 -17.86 -10.17 5.02
C SER A 55 -18.26 -11.58 5.49
N LEU A 56 -17.28 -12.42 5.81
CA LEU A 56 -17.50 -13.73 6.41
C LEU A 56 -18.15 -13.60 7.80
N GLY A 57 -17.62 -12.74 8.66
CA GLY A 57 -18.17 -12.50 10.00
C GLY A 57 -19.60 -11.98 9.98
N GLU A 58 -19.94 -11.08 9.04
CA GLU A 58 -21.31 -10.62 8.83
C GLU A 58 -22.25 -11.75 8.39
N ALA A 59 -21.79 -12.63 7.49
CA ALA A 59 -22.57 -13.78 7.06
C ALA A 59 -22.81 -14.76 8.22
N THR A 60 -21.79 -15.02 9.03
CA THR A 60 -21.88 -15.85 10.23
C THR A 60 -22.82 -15.23 11.28
N ALA A 61 -22.67 -13.94 11.59
CA ALA A 61 -23.55 -13.26 12.54
C ALA A 61 -25.01 -13.31 12.10
N LYS A 62 -25.28 -13.07 10.81
CA LYS A 62 -26.63 -13.18 10.23
C LYS A 62 -27.16 -14.62 10.26
N ALA A 63 -26.30 -15.62 10.06
CA ALA A 63 -26.70 -17.02 10.14
C ALA A 63 -27.07 -17.40 11.58
N VAL A 64 -26.27 -16.99 12.57
CA VAL A 64 -26.52 -17.23 14.00
C VAL A 64 -27.81 -16.55 14.45
N GLN A 65 -28.08 -15.31 14.01
CA GLN A 65 -29.33 -14.59 14.33
C GLN A 65 -30.60 -15.29 13.81
N ARG A 66 -30.49 -16.19 12.83
CA ARG A 66 -31.65 -16.95 12.30
C ARG A 66 -31.96 -18.21 13.10
N ILE A 67 -31.09 -18.60 14.03
CA ILE A 67 -31.28 -19.81 14.85
C ILE A 67 -32.27 -19.48 15.98
N PRO A 68 -33.42 -20.18 16.08
CA PRO A 68 -34.50 -19.84 17.02
C PRO A 68 -34.11 -19.97 18.50
N ASP A 69 -33.15 -20.84 18.82
CA ASP A 69 -32.66 -21.05 20.19
C ASP A 69 -31.38 -20.26 20.50
N ALA A 70 -30.82 -19.53 19.52
CA ALA A 70 -29.60 -18.75 19.72
C ALA A 70 -29.94 -17.42 20.38
N HIS A 71 -29.89 -17.39 21.71
CA HIS A 71 -30.02 -16.15 22.47
C HIS A 71 -28.70 -15.38 22.44
N CYS A 72 -28.40 -14.73 21.31
CA CYS A 72 -27.32 -13.75 21.27
C CYS A 72 -27.72 -12.59 22.18
N ASN A 73 -26.96 -12.39 23.25
CA ASN A 73 -27.15 -11.41 24.31
C ASN A 73 -26.90 -9.97 23.83
N GLY A 74 -27.55 -9.49 22.76
CA GLY A 74 -27.43 -8.12 22.21
C GLY A 74 -26.05 -7.75 21.62
N ASP A 75 -24.98 -8.34 22.15
CA ASP A 75 -23.56 -8.10 21.85
C ASP A 75 -23.25 -8.36 20.37
N MET A 76 -23.79 -9.44 19.81
CA MET A 76 -23.60 -9.78 18.40
C MET A 76 -24.29 -8.78 17.45
N THR A 77 -25.42 -8.19 17.86
CA THR A 77 -26.11 -7.16 17.07
C THR A 77 -25.34 -5.85 17.10
N THR A 78 -24.86 -5.44 18.28
CA THR A 78 -24.02 -4.24 18.44
C THR A 78 -22.70 -4.37 17.67
N ALA A 79 -22.05 -5.54 17.74
CA ALA A 79 -20.84 -5.81 16.96
C ALA A 79 -21.08 -5.77 15.45
N LEU A 80 -22.24 -6.24 14.98
CA LEU A 80 -22.61 -6.19 13.56
C LEU A 80 -22.86 -4.76 13.07
N GLU A 81 -23.52 -3.92 13.87
CA GLU A 81 -23.71 -2.49 13.56
C GLU A 81 -22.38 -1.73 13.49
N TYR A 82 -21.49 -1.96 14.46
CA TYR A 82 -20.15 -1.37 14.45
C TYR A 82 -19.37 -1.79 13.20
N THR A 83 -19.33 -3.10 12.93
CA THR A 83 -18.62 -3.65 11.76
C THR A 83 -19.17 -3.07 10.45
N THR A 84 -20.49 -2.95 10.33
CA THR A 84 -21.15 -2.37 9.15
C THR A 84 -20.75 -0.91 8.97
N THR A 85 -20.72 -0.13 10.05
CA THR A 85 -20.32 1.29 10.05
C THR A 85 -18.87 1.44 9.60
N VAL A 86 -17.95 0.70 10.21
CA VAL A 86 -16.51 0.74 9.87
C VAL A 86 -16.28 0.31 8.42
N LYS A 87 -16.99 -0.71 7.92
CA LYS A 87 -16.92 -1.13 6.52
C LYS A 87 -17.34 -0.02 5.56
N HIS A 88 -18.40 0.72 5.88
CA HIS A 88 -18.84 1.85 5.05
C HIS A 88 -17.84 3.01 5.07
N GLU A 89 -17.28 3.34 6.24
CA GLU A 89 -16.22 4.34 6.37
C GLU A 89 -14.97 3.95 5.58
N LEU A 90 -14.53 2.70 5.68
CA LEU A 90 -13.40 2.17 4.93
C LEU A 90 -13.63 2.27 3.42
N LYS A 91 -14.81 1.88 2.94
CA LYS A 91 -15.16 2.01 1.51
C LYS A 91 -15.13 3.48 1.05
N ASN A 92 -15.66 4.38 1.86
CA ASN A 92 -15.65 5.81 1.56
C ASN A 92 -14.22 6.38 1.54
N PHE A 93 -13.37 5.97 2.47
CA PHE A 93 -11.97 6.35 2.50
C PHE A 93 -11.22 5.90 1.24
N LEU A 94 -11.36 4.64 0.85
CA LEU A 94 -10.73 4.10 -0.36
C LEU A 94 -11.22 4.81 -1.61
N ASN A 95 -12.51 5.11 -1.71
CA ASN A 95 -13.07 5.88 -2.83
C ASN A 95 -12.47 7.30 -2.90
N ARG A 96 -12.33 8.00 -1.78
CA ARG A 96 -11.67 9.33 -1.76
C ARG A 96 -10.21 9.23 -2.20
N LYS A 97 -9.46 8.26 -1.67
CA LYS A 97 -8.06 8.03 -2.07
C LYS A 97 -7.91 7.63 -3.54
N ALA A 98 -8.88 6.89 -4.08
CA ALA A 98 -8.91 6.58 -5.51
C ALA A 98 -9.11 7.83 -6.36
N VAL A 99 -10.02 8.74 -5.97
CA VAL A 99 -10.23 10.02 -6.67
C VAL A 99 -9.00 10.93 -6.56
N GLU A 100 -8.37 11.03 -5.38
CA GLU A 100 -7.14 11.81 -5.17
C GLU A 100 -5.94 11.29 -6.00
N LYS A 101 -5.88 9.99 -6.32
CA LYS A 101 -4.82 9.44 -7.18
C LYS A 101 -5.07 9.64 -8.68
N VAL A 102 -6.31 9.94 -9.09
CA VAL A 102 -6.72 10.09 -10.50
C VAL A 102 -6.69 11.54 -10.97
N VAL A 103 -6.96 12.49 -10.08
CA VAL A 103 -6.93 13.95 -10.34
C VAL A 103 -5.56 14.52 -10.02
#